data_AF-A0A455SJ29-F1
#
_entry.id   AF-A0A455SJ29-F1
#
_cell.length_a   1.000
_cell.length_b   1.000
_cell.length_c   1.000
_cell.angle_alpha   90.00
_cell.angle_beta   90.00
_cell.angle_gamma   90.00
#
_symmetry.space_group_name_H-M   'P 1'
#
loop_
_entity.id
_entity.type
_entity.pdbx_description
1 polymer ?
#
loop_
_entity_poly.entity_id
_entity_poly.type
_entity_poly.pdbx_seq_one_letter_code
_entity_poly.pdbx_strand_id
1 'polypeptide(L)'
;MYEEPYQAEAWKVSREMVRRMHHNLDLLLPRLEELGYRFGAGYYDQAGPEEWAILEAEAPRRKLPTAETKQLLDAVEAQIGGKLPMLVRCWYEHIGGVNLVGLFPDTEERTWTPSLGVVLDPLFLFPLEVVAEKCDWDDFGAGREWFWDVCPDRFFKYGVSGGGPNALLLRPTFDTFYLPEHHSYWFGGQYLRRVFQYGGFHGIPDADEQVLSPEVLAFLTRDFLPF
;
A
#
# COMPACT_ATOMS: atom_id res chain seq x y z
N MET A 1 22.52 1.37 10.54
CA MET A 1 23.14 1.11 9.23
C MET A 1 23.79 -0.26 9.30
N TYR A 2 23.52 -1.17 8.36
CA TYR A 2 24.17 -2.48 8.38
C TYR A 2 25.67 -2.32 8.12
N GLU A 3 26.49 -2.99 8.91
CA GLU A 3 27.93 -3.03 8.70
C GLU A 3 28.23 -3.91 7.48
N GLU A 4 29.26 -3.53 6.72
CA GLU A 4 29.88 -4.43 5.74
C GLU A 4 30.29 -5.73 6.47
N PRO A 5 29.98 -6.93 5.94
CA PRO A 5 29.58 -7.23 4.57
C PRO A 5 28.06 -7.41 4.33
N TYR A 6 27.21 -7.17 5.34
CA TYR A 6 25.80 -7.58 5.29
C TYR A 6 24.92 -6.64 4.46
N GLN A 7 25.41 -5.44 4.14
CA GLN A 7 24.65 -4.44 3.41
C GLN A 7 24.28 -4.92 1.99
N ALA A 8 25.21 -5.53 1.26
CA ALA A 8 24.96 -6.04 -0.08
C ALA A 8 23.91 -7.18 -0.10
N GLU A 9 23.97 -8.07 0.90
CA GLU A 9 22.99 -9.16 1.04
C GLU A 9 21.61 -8.62 1.44
N ALA A 10 21.54 -7.63 2.34
CA ALA A 10 20.30 -6.98 2.72
C ALA A 10 19.57 -6.34 1.51
N TRP A 11 20.30 -5.72 0.59
CA TRP A 11 19.73 -5.22 -0.67
C TRP A 11 19.21 -6.33 -1.57
N LYS A 12 19.93 -7.46 -1.69
CA LYS A 12 19.47 -8.61 -2.49
C LYS A 12 18.18 -9.18 -1.92
N VAL A 13 18.10 -9.34 -0.60
CA VAL A 13 16.89 -9.82 0.08
C VAL A 13 15.72 -8.85 -0.15
N SER A 14 15.93 -7.54 0.03
CA SER A 14 14.88 -6.53 -0.19
C SER A 14 14.32 -6.59 -1.62
N ARG A 15 15.21 -6.68 -2.62
CA ARG A 15 14.81 -6.79 -4.04
C ARG A 15 14.06 -8.07 -4.32
N GLU A 16 14.51 -9.21 -3.77
CA GLU A 16 13.83 -10.49 -3.97
C GLU A 16 12.45 -10.51 -3.30
N MET A 17 12.31 -9.93 -2.10
CA MET A 17 11.01 -9.78 -1.44
C MET A 17 10.04 -8.97 -2.32
N VAL A 18 10.47 -7.80 -2.81
CA VAL A 18 9.64 -6.95 -3.65
C VAL A 18 9.33 -7.61 -5.00
N ARG A 19 10.28 -8.35 -5.59
CA ARG A 19 10.03 -9.12 -6.83
C ARG A 19 8.90 -10.13 -6.64
N ARG A 20 8.85 -10.81 -5.48
CA ARG A 20 7.77 -11.76 -5.14
C ARG A 20 6.45 -11.05 -4.88
N MET A 21 6.46 -9.92 -4.18
CA MET A 21 5.27 -9.07 -4.00
C MET A 21 4.73 -8.57 -5.35
N HIS A 22 5.60 -8.16 -6.27
CA HIS A 22 5.21 -7.76 -7.63
C HIS A 22 4.52 -8.89 -8.37
N HIS A 23 5.10 -10.10 -8.33
CA HIS A 23 4.48 -11.29 -8.91
C HIS A 23 3.09 -11.56 -8.30
N ASN A 24 2.96 -11.47 -6.97
CA ASN A 24 1.67 -11.67 -6.30
C ASN A 24 0.63 -10.62 -6.73
N LEU A 25 1.03 -9.36 -6.92
CA LEU A 25 0.14 -8.31 -7.46
C LEU A 25 -0.30 -8.61 -8.90
N ASP A 26 0.62 -9.08 -9.75
CA ASP A 26 0.32 -9.44 -11.14
C ASP A 26 -0.68 -10.59 -11.23
N LEU A 27 -0.68 -11.50 -10.25
CA LEU A 27 -1.71 -12.54 -10.11
C LEU A 27 -3.01 -12.01 -9.49
N LEU A 28 -2.90 -11.15 -8.47
CA LEU A 28 -4.04 -10.69 -7.69
C LEU A 28 -5.02 -9.84 -8.50
N LEU A 29 -4.50 -8.87 -9.26
CA LEU A 29 -5.32 -7.91 -9.99
C LEU A 29 -6.31 -8.57 -10.98
N PRO A 30 -5.89 -9.45 -11.91
CA PRO A 30 -6.82 -10.11 -12.82
C PRO A 30 -7.79 -11.05 -12.09
N ARG A 31 -7.41 -11.61 -10.93
CA ARG A 31 -8.32 -12.44 -10.13
C ARG A 31 -9.42 -11.63 -9.45
N LEU A 32 -9.09 -10.44 -8.96
CA LEU A 32 -10.09 -9.50 -8.46
C LEU A 32 -11.09 -9.15 -9.58
N GLU A 33 -10.59 -8.87 -10.80
CA GLU A 33 -11.45 -8.64 -11.97
C GLU A 33 -12.33 -9.87 -12.30
N GLU A 34 -11.78 -11.08 -12.25
CA GLU A 34 -12.52 -12.33 -12.49
C GLU A 34 -13.65 -12.56 -11.48
N LEU A 35 -13.45 -12.13 -10.22
CA LEU A 35 -14.49 -12.14 -9.19
C LEU A 35 -15.49 -10.97 -9.31
N GLY A 36 -15.36 -10.13 -10.35
CA GLY A 36 -16.21 -8.96 -10.55
C GLY A 36 -15.93 -7.82 -9.59
N TYR A 37 -14.76 -7.79 -8.94
CA TYR A 37 -14.36 -6.70 -8.05
C TYR A 37 -14.33 -5.38 -8.81
N ARG A 38 -15.08 -4.40 -8.31
CA ARG A 38 -15.20 -3.07 -8.89
C ARG A 38 -14.22 -2.14 -8.20
N PHE A 39 -13.04 -1.96 -8.81
CA PHE A 39 -12.06 -0.99 -8.35
C PHE A 39 -12.70 0.40 -8.26
N GLY A 40 -12.48 1.07 -7.14
CA GLY A 40 -12.96 2.40 -6.87
C GLY A 40 -14.39 2.52 -6.35
N ALA A 41 -15.18 1.44 -6.40
CA ALA A 41 -16.54 1.43 -5.86
C ALA A 41 -16.57 1.77 -4.37
N GLY A 42 -17.68 2.39 -3.93
CA GLY A 42 -17.90 2.86 -2.57
C GLY A 42 -17.48 4.32 -2.35
N TYR A 43 -16.21 4.65 -2.62
CA TYR A 43 -15.74 6.04 -2.52
C TYR A 43 -16.04 6.85 -3.77
N TYR A 44 -15.66 6.33 -4.94
CA TYR A 44 -15.81 7.07 -6.20
C TYR A 44 -17.23 7.08 -6.73
N ASP A 45 -18.14 6.27 -6.17
CA ASP A 45 -19.56 6.26 -6.56
C ASP A 45 -20.26 7.59 -6.21
N GLN A 46 -19.69 8.39 -5.30
CA GLN A 46 -20.21 9.72 -4.94
C GLN A 46 -19.44 10.87 -5.61
N ALA A 47 -18.31 10.59 -6.27
CA ALA A 47 -17.46 11.61 -6.88
C ALA A 47 -18.07 12.10 -8.21
N GLY A 48 -18.05 13.41 -8.42
CA GLY A 48 -18.37 14.00 -9.72
C GLY A 48 -17.29 13.68 -10.78
N PRO A 49 -17.55 13.87 -12.08
CA PRO A 49 -16.57 13.55 -13.14
C PRO A 49 -15.20 14.25 -12.97
N GLU A 50 -15.18 15.48 -12.48
CA GLU A 50 -13.95 16.24 -12.24
C GLU A 50 -13.14 15.68 -11.06
N GLU A 51 -13.82 15.39 -9.95
CA GLU A 51 -13.23 14.76 -8.77
C GLU A 51 -12.71 13.35 -9.10
N TRP A 52 -13.44 12.61 -9.92
CA TRP A 52 -13.01 11.29 -10.41
C TRP A 52 -11.70 11.37 -11.19
N ALA A 53 -11.56 12.38 -12.06
CA ALA A 53 -10.32 12.58 -12.83
C ALA A 53 -9.13 12.92 -11.92
N ILE A 54 -9.34 13.69 -10.86
CA ILE A 54 -8.30 14.00 -9.86
C ILE A 54 -7.90 12.72 -9.11
N LEU A 55 -8.88 11.96 -8.63
CA LEU A 55 -8.65 10.75 -7.86
C LEU A 55 -7.95 9.66 -8.69
N GLU A 56 -8.31 9.48 -9.95
CA GLU A 56 -7.62 8.54 -10.85
C GLU A 56 -6.18 9.00 -11.16
N ALA A 57 -5.93 10.31 -11.22
CA ALA A 57 -4.58 10.85 -11.42
C ALA A 57 -3.69 10.68 -10.18
N GLU A 58 -4.22 10.94 -8.98
CA GLU A 58 -3.48 10.83 -7.72
C GLU A 58 -3.36 9.39 -7.19
N ALA A 59 -4.37 8.55 -7.45
CA ALA A 59 -4.46 7.21 -6.88
C ALA A 59 -4.88 6.17 -7.94
N PRO A 60 -4.17 6.07 -9.07
CA PRO A 60 -4.49 5.07 -10.08
C PRO A 60 -4.35 3.67 -9.48
N ARG A 61 -5.09 2.71 -10.03
CA ARG A 61 -5.01 1.29 -9.59
C ARG A 61 -3.57 0.78 -9.51
N ARG A 62 -2.76 1.12 -10.52
CA ARG A 62 -1.32 0.85 -10.58
C ARG A 62 -0.63 2.06 -11.19
N LYS A 63 0.39 2.58 -10.51
CA LYS A 63 1.38 3.47 -11.09
C LYS A 63 2.71 2.74 -11.11
N LEU A 64 3.14 2.30 -12.29
CA LEU A 64 4.43 1.65 -12.45
C LEU A 64 5.57 2.69 -12.34
N PRO A 65 6.73 2.29 -11.80
CA PRO A 65 7.90 3.16 -11.75
C PRO A 65 8.38 3.55 -13.15
N THR A 66 8.87 4.78 -13.27
CA THR A 66 9.49 5.33 -14.48
C THR A 66 10.97 5.64 -14.21
N ALA A 67 11.67 6.15 -15.23
CA ALA A 67 13.02 6.66 -15.05
C ALA A 67 13.09 7.84 -14.04
N GLU A 68 12.00 8.59 -13.90
CA GLU A 68 11.88 9.73 -12.98
C GLU A 68 11.75 9.25 -11.53
N THR A 69 11.16 8.07 -11.28
CA THR A 69 11.01 7.50 -9.94
C THR A 69 12.35 7.41 -9.21
N LYS A 70 13.42 6.98 -9.89
CA LYS A 70 14.74 6.91 -9.28
C LYS A 70 15.28 8.30 -8.91
N GLN A 71 15.08 9.29 -9.78
CA GLN A 71 15.52 10.66 -9.53
C GLN A 71 14.78 11.26 -8.33
N LEU A 72 13.49 10.98 -8.20
CA LEU A 72 12.67 11.42 -7.08
C LEU A 72 13.10 10.75 -5.76
N LEU A 73 13.38 9.44 -5.77
CA LEU A 73 13.93 8.73 -4.59
C LEU A 73 15.28 9.32 -4.16
N ASP A 74 16.17 9.62 -5.11
CA ASP A 74 17.48 10.21 -4.82
C ASP A 74 17.33 11.65 -4.28
N ALA A 75 16.38 12.43 -4.80
CA ALA A 75 16.07 13.77 -4.30
C ALA A 75 15.52 13.75 -2.88
N VAL A 76 14.59 12.83 -2.58
CA VAL A 76 14.08 12.59 -1.23
C VAL A 76 15.22 12.23 -0.27
N GLU A 77 16.08 11.28 -0.63
CA GLU A 77 17.20 10.86 0.22
C GLU A 77 18.16 12.01 0.52
N ALA A 78 18.42 12.86 -0.49
CA ALA A 78 19.20 14.07 -0.31
C ALA A 78 18.52 15.06 0.66
N GLN A 79 17.20 15.21 0.56
CA GLN A 79 16.42 16.11 1.39
C GLN A 79 16.34 15.66 2.85
N ILE A 80 16.14 14.37 3.11
CA ILE A 80 16.13 13.82 4.48
C ILE A 80 17.53 13.69 5.08
N GLY A 81 18.58 13.90 4.28
CA GLY A 81 19.98 13.79 4.69
C GLY A 81 20.45 12.36 4.94
N GLY A 82 19.81 11.36 4.31
CA GLY A 82 20.06 9.95 4.59
C GLY A 82 19.38 8.99 3.62
N LYS A 83 19.67 7.70 3.75
CA LYS A 83 19.04 6.65 2.94
C LYS A 83 17.65 6.30 3.45
N LEU A 84 16.75 6.05 2.52
CA LEU A 84 15.44 5.45 2.83
C LEU A 84 15.61 4.02 3.37
N PRO A 85 14.59 3.48 4.05
CA PRO A 85 14.54 2.06 4.34
C PRO A 85 14.65 1.26 3.03
N MET A 86 15.50 0.22 3.00
CA MET A 86 15.82 -0.54 1.79
C MET A 86 14.57 -1.09 1.10
N LEU A 87 13.65 -1.67 1.89
CA LEU A 87 12.42 -2.24 1.37
C LEU A 87 11.49 -1.18 0.77
N VAL A 88 11.41 0.00 1.39
CA VAL A 88 10.60 1.13 0.87
C VAL A 88 11.16 1.61 -0.46
N ARG A 89 12.48 1.77 -0.55
CA ARG A 89 13.13 2.11 -1.81
C ARG A 89 12.87 1.05 -2.88
N CYS A 90 13.10 -0.22 -2.56
CA CYS A 90 12.84 -1.32 -3.50
C CYS A 90 11.38 -1.38 -3.93
N TRP A 91 10.42 -1.12 -3.03
CA TRP A 91 9.00 -1.09 -3.35
C TRP A 91 8.73 -0.08 -4.46
N TYR A 92 9.15 1.18 -4.29
CA TYR A 92 8.91 2.20 -5.30
C TYR A 92 9.72 1.97 -6.58
N GLU A 93 10.93 1.41 -6.52
CA GLU A 93 11.73 1.10 -7.72
C GLU A 93 11.14 -0.02 -8.58
N HIS A 94 10.35 -0.95 -8.00
CA HIS A 94 9.87 -2.14 -8.71
C HIS A 94 8.35 -2.25 -8.83
N ILE A 95 7.58 -1.75 -7.86
CA ILE A 95 6.12 -1.85 -7.81
C ILE A 95 5.47 -0.50 -8.09
N GLY A 96 5.95 0.56 -7.44
CA GLY A 96 5.35 1.90 -7.51
C GLY A 96 4.07 2.03 -6.69
N GLY A 97 3.09 2.77 -7.20
CA GLY A 97 1.80 3.00 -6.54
C GLY A 97 0.81 1.85 -6.79
N VAL A 98 0.00 1.53 -5.77
CA VAL A 98 -1.03 0.48 -5.81
C VAL A 98 -2.29 0.98 -5.11
N ASN A 99 -3.43 0.89 -5.77
CA ASN A 99 -4.74 1.19 -5.16
C ASN A 99 -5.70 0.03 -5.44
N LEU A 100 -5.99 -0.77 -4.40
CA LEU A 100 -6.97 -1.85 -4.46
C LEU A 100 -8.33 -1.46 -3.86
N VAL A 101 -8.57 -0.17 -3.55
CA VAL A 101 -9.88 0.29 -3.08
C VAL A 101 -10.96 -0.10 -4.08
N GLY A 102 -12.08 -0.56 -3.57
CA GLY A 102 -13.19 -1.06 -4.37
C GLY A 102 -14.14 -1.93 -3.54
N LEU A 103 -15.07 -2.57 -4.24
CA LEU A 103 -16.06 -3.47 -3.65
C LEU A 103 -16.27 -4.69 -4.53
N PHE A 104 -16.48 -5.85 -3.92
CA PHE A 104 -16.98 -7.04 -4.61
C PHE A 104 -18.42 -6.82 -5.12
N PRO A 105 -18.88 -7.61 -6.10
CA PRO A 105 -20.25 -7.50 -6.60
C PRO A 105 -21.24 -8.10 -5.61
N ASP A 106 -22.47 -7.57 -5.63
CA ASP A 106 -23.57 -8.13 -4.86
C ASP A 106 -23.87 -9.58 -5.27
N THR A 107 -24.30 -10.37 -4.30
CA THR A 107 -24.74 -11.75 -4.46
C THR A 107 -26.10 -11.93 -3.78
N GLU A 108 -26.75 -13.08 -3.98
CA GLU A 108 -27.98 -13.42 -3.25
C GLU A 108 -27.77 -13.45 -1.72
N GLU A 109 -26.55 -13.79 -1.29
CA GLU A 109 -26.20 -13.97 0.12
C GLU A 109 -25.69 -12.69 0.79
N ARG A 110 -25.21 -11.71 0.01
CA ARG A 110 -24.55 -10.52 0.53
C ARG A 110 -24.57 -9.33 -0.42
N THR A 111 -24.94 -8.18 0.15
CA THR A 111 -24.75 -6.85 -0.47
C THR A 111 -23.44 -6.24 0.00
N TRP A 112 -22.64 -5.73 -0.92
CA TRP A 112 -21.36 -5.09 -0.63
C TRP A 112 -21.52 -3.58 -0.46
N THR A 113 -21.21 -3.11 0.75
CA THR A 113 -21.34 -1.70 1.14
C THR A 113 -19.98 -1.09 1.45
N PRO A 114 -19.85 0.25 1.43
CA PRO A 114 -18.64 0.94 1.89
C PRO A 114 -18.19 0.49 3.29
N SER A 115 -19.11 0.20 4.20
CA SER A 115 -18.77 -0.30 5.55
C SER A 115 -18.06 -1.65 5.51
N LEU A 116 -18.42 -2.57 4.62
CA LEU A 116 -17.68 -3.83 4.42
C LEU A 116 -16.33 -3.57 3.76
N GLY A 117 -16.23 -2.58 2.86
CA GLY A 117 -14.96 -2.13 2.30
C GLY A 117 -13.99 -1.64 3.37
N VAL A 118 -14.47 -0.81 4.32
CA VAL A 118 -13.70 -0.35 5.49
C VAL A 118 -13.15 -1.53 6.29
N VAL A 119 -13.96 -2.58 6.49
CA VAL A 119 -13.53 -3.80 7.20
C VAL A 119 -12.46 -4.56 6.42
N LEU A 120 -12.57 -4.65 5.08
CA LEU A 120 -11.57 -5.33 4.26
C LEU A 120 -10.20 -4.62 4.29
N ASP A 121 -10.19 -3.28 4.35
CA ASP A 121 -8.98 -2.46 4.36
C ASP A 121 -8.00 -2.87 3.23
N PRO A 122 -8.39 -2.67 1.95
CA PRO A 122 -7.59 -3.10 0.80
C PRO A 122 -6.23 -2.38 0.74
N LEU A 123 -5.22 -3.04 0.17
CA LEU A 123 -3.90 -2.45 -0.05
C LEU A 123 -4.02 -1.15 -0.84
N PHE A 124 -3.52 -0.09 -0.22
CA PHE A 124 -3.36 1.20 -0.86
C PHE A 124 -1.96 1.70 -0.49
N LEU A 125 -1.18 2.09 -1.49
CA LEU A 125 0.02 2.91 -1.36
C LEU A 125 0.03 3.92 -2.51
N PHE A 126 0.11 5.21 -2.18
CA PHE A 126 0.18 6.29 -3.15
C PHE A 126 1.37 6.12 -4.10
N PRO A 127 1.27 6.59 -5.35
CA PRO A 127 2.43 6.86 -6.19
C PRO A 127 3.49 7.70 -5.45
N LEU A 128 4.77 7.47 -5.75
CA LEU A 128 5.86 8.19 -5.09
C LEU A 128 5.75 9.70 -5.28
N GLU A 129 5.30 10.14 -6.45
CA GLU A 129 5.13 11.55 -6.79
C GLU A 129 4.13 12.23 -5.85
N VAL A 130 3.03 11.54 -5.56
CA VAL A 130 1.98 12.02 -4.66
C VAL A 130 2.47 12.03 -3.21
N VAL A 131 3.21 11.00 -2.79
CA VAL A 131 3.83 10.97 -1.45
C VAL A 131 4.81 12.13 -1.31
N ALA A 132 5.69 12.36 -2.30
CA ALA A 132 6.71 13.41 -2.25
C ALA A 132 6.11 14.83 -2.28
N GLU A 133 4.99 15.02 -3.00
CA GLU A 133 4.25 16.28 -3.03
C GLU A 133 3.53 16.57 -1.70
N LYS A 134 2.93 15.54 -1.10
CA LYS A 134 2.19 15.66 0.18
C LYS A 134 3.11 15.77 1.40
N CYS A 135 4.41 15.55 1.24
CA CYS A 135 5.37 15.79 2.31
C CYS A 135 5.51 17.28 2.58
N ASP A 136 5.14 17.72 3.79
CA ASP A 136 5.47 19.06 4.26
C ASP A 136 6.96 19.11 4.60
N TRP A 137 7.72 19.65 3.65
CA TRP A 137 9.17 19.78 3.77
C TRP A 137 9.62 20.98 4.60
N ASP A 138 8.72 21.95 4.84
CA ASP A 138 9.03 23.23 5.48
C ASP A 138 8.80 23.21 7.00
N ASP A 139 7.98 22.30 7.53
CA ASP A 139 7.58 22.26 8.96
C ASP A 139 8.56 21.51 9.89
N PHE A 140 9.74 21.09 9.43
CA PHE A 140 10.62 20.21 10.22
C PHE A 140 12.07 20.70 10.37
N GLY A 141 12.35 21.20 11.58
CA GLY A 141 13.69 21.59 12.05
C GLY A 141 14.55 20.42 12.57
N ALA A 142 15.87 20.64 12.48
CA ALA A 142 16.96 19.73 12.81
C ALA A 142 16.72 18.82 14.05
N GLY A 143 16.57 17.52 13.82
CA GLY A 143 16.63 16.48 14.86
C GLY A 143 15.38 15.62 15.05
N ARG A 144 14.34 15.75 14.22
CA ARG A 144 13.13 14.91 14.28
C ARG A 144 13.16 13.77 13.25
N GLU A 145 12.37 12.74 13.54
CA GLU A 145 12.10 11.62 12.65
C GLU A 145 11.32 12.07 11.41
N TRP A 146 11.65 11.48 10.26
CA TRP A 146 10.95 11.73 9.01
C TRP A 146 9.78 10.76 8.86
N PHE A 147 8.61 11.26 8.46
CA PHE A 147 7.43 10.45 8.20
C PHE A 147 6.93 10.67 6.77
N TRP A 148 6.40 9.61 6.17
CA TRP A 148 5.77 9.65 4.85
C TRP A 148 4.34 9.15 4.92
N ASP A 149 3.40 10.04 4.61
CA ASP A 149 2.00 9.69 4.45
C ASP A 149 1.82 8.90 3.15
N VAL A 150 1.82 7.57 3.28
CA VAL A 150 1.86 6.67 2.11
C VAL A 150 0.49 6.16 1.70
N CYS A 151 -0.52 6.25 2.56
CA CYS A 151 -1.88 5.83 2.20
C CYS A 151 -2.92 6.45 3.13
N PRO A 152 -4.17 6.62 2.67
CA PRO A 152 -5.28 6.99 3.54
C PRO A 152 -5.56 5.89 4.57
N ASP A 153 -6.16 6.26 5.71
CA ASP A 153 -6.76 5.29 6.62
C ASP A 153 -7.93 4.54 5.96
N ARG A 154 -8.34 3.43 6.60
CA ARG A 154 -9.38 2.54 6.07
C ARG A 154 -10.76 3.21 5.93
N PHE A 155 -11.06 4.24 6.71
CA PHE A 155 -12.32 4.98 6.64
C PHE A 155 -12.28 5.97 5.47
N PHE A 156 -11.18 6.69 5.33
CA PHE A 156 -10.99 7.68 4.27
C PHE A 156 -10.97 7.02 2.88
N LYS A 157 -10.49 5.77 2.76
CA LYS A 157 -10.61 4.94 1.53
C LYS A 157 -12.04 4.81 1.00
N TYR A 158 -13.05 5.02 1.84
CA TYR A 158 -14.47 4.87 1.50
C TYR A 158 -15.29 6.14 1.80
N GLY A 159 -14.63 7.31 1.92
CA GLY A 159 -15.28 8.59 2.13
C GLY A 159 -15.92 8.77 3.50
N VAL A 160 -15.54 7.92 4.46
CA VAL A 160 -15.93 8.07 5.86
C VAL A 160 -14.87 8.94 6.55
N SER A 161 -15.29 9.77 7.51
CA SER A 161 -14.38 10.59 8.32
C SER A 161 -13.22 9.73 8.85
N GLY A 162 -11.99 10.11 8.50
CA GLY A 162 -10.76 9.41 8.87
C GLY A 162 -9.99 10.13 9.97
N GLY A 163 -9.06 9.43 10.64
CA GLY A 163 -8.15 10.00 11.63
C GLY A 163 -6.81 10.47 11.03
N GLY A 164 -6.63 10.34 9.72
CA GLY A 164 -5.48 10.86 8.97
C GLY A 164 -4.78 9.77 8.16
N PRO A 165 -3.82 10.14 7.29
CA PRO A 165 -3.07 9.15 6.52
C PRO A 165 -2.22 8.25 7.44
N ASN A 166 -2.00 7.01 7.00
CA ASN A 166 -1.03 6.12 7.63
C ASN A 166 0.37 6.42 7.09
N ALA A 167 1.34 6.47 7.99
CA ALA A 167 2.68 6.91 7.67
C ALA A 167 3.74 5.78 7.69
N LEU A 168 4.84 5.99 6.97
CA LEU A 168 6.10 5.26 7.14
C LEU A 168 7.13 6.11 7.87
N LEU A 169 7.80 5.53 8.85
CA LEU A 169 9.00 6.13 9.44
C LEU A 169 10.18 6.04 8.45
N LEU A 170 10.91 7.11 8.18
CA LEU A 170 12.06 7.08 7.26
C LEU A 170 13.37 7.10 8.04
N ARG A 171 13.99 5.93 8.12
CA ARG A 171 15.33 5.73 8.70
C ARG A 171 16.16 4.83 7.77
N PRO A 172 17.50 4.92 7.81
CA PRO A 172 18.39 4.08 7.00
C PRO A 172 18.48 2.65 7.56
N THR A 173 17.37 1.91 7.45
CA THR A 173 17.16 0.53 7.94
C THR A 173 16.80 -0.40 6.78
N PHE A 174 16.65 -1.70 7.04
CA PHE A 174 16.21 -2.68 6.02
C PHE A 174 14.71 -2.54 5.76
N ASP A 175 13.93 -2.66 6.83
CA ASP A 175 12.49 -2.44 6.87
C ASP A 175 12.20 -1.23 7.76
N THR A 176 10.94 -0.79 7.82
CA THR A 176 10.54 0.32 8.67
C THR A 176 9.19 0.10 9.33
N PHE A 177 8.77 1.01 10.20
CA PHE A 177 7.45 1.00 10.78
C PHE A 177 6.42 1.62 9.83
N TYR A 178 5.35 0.88 9.60
CA TYR A 178 4.06 1.35 9.13
C TYR A 178 3.20 1.72 10.33
N LEU A 179 2.66 2.93 10.32
CA LEU A 179 2.04 3.58 11.48
C LEU A 179 0.57 3.92 11.17
N PRO A 180 -0.35 2.96 11.31
CA PRO A 180 -1.77 3.23 11.36
C PRO A 180 -2.20 3.74 12.75
N GLU A 181 -3.40 4.31 12.83
CA GLU A 181 -3.91 5.05 14.00
C GLU A 181 -3.80 4.33 15.36
N HIS A 182 -3.88 2.99 15.40
CA HIS A 182 -4.03 2.23 16.65
C HIS A 182 -2.90 1.23 16.94
N HIS A 183 -2.09 0.89 15.94
CA HIS A 183 -1.04 -0.13 16.07
C HIS A 183 0.13 0.21 15.15
N SER A 184 1.34 -0.26 15.45
CA SER A 184 2.49 -0.12 14.53
C SER A 184 2.92 -1.49 14.04
N TYR A 185 3.20 -1.58 12.74
CA TYR A 185 3.65 -2.81 12.08
C TYR A 185 5.02 -2.60 11.46
N TRP A 186 5.83 -3.64 11.36
CA TRP A 186 6.90 -3.65 10.37
C TRP A 186 6.29 -3.68 8.97
N PHE A 187 6.64 -2.70 8.13
CA PHE A 187 6.03 -2.47 6.82
C PHE A 187 6.10 -3.73 5.95
N GLY A 188 7.28 -4.30 5.75
CA GLY A 188 7.45 -5.57 5.05
C GLY A 188 7.07 -6.78 5.89
N GLY A 189 7.74 -6.91 7.03
CA GLY A 189 7.72 -8.14 7.83
C GLY A 189 6.36 -8.50 8.42
N GLN A 190 5.46 -7.53 8.56
CA GLN A 190 4.14 -7.72 9.14
C GLN A 190 3.03 -7.20 8.24
N TYR A 191 3.02 -5.91 7.91
CA TYR A 191 1.91 -5.29 7.18
C TYR A 191 1.74 -5.89 5.78
N LEU A 192 2.76 -5.83 4.93
CA LEU A 192 2.69 -6.37 3.56
C LEU A 192 2.49 -7.89 3.57
N ARG A 193 3.18 -8.62 4.46
CA ARG A 193 2.97 -10.07 4.59
C ARG A 193 1.51 -10.41 4.90
N ARG A 194 0.90 -9.69 5.84
CA ARG A 194 -0.52 -9.85 6.18
C ARG A 194 -1.41 -9.51 4.98
N VAL A 195 -1.19 -8.37 4.33
CA VAL A 195 -1.93 -7.99 3.11
C VAL A 195 -1.95 -9.13 2.08
N PHE A 196 -0.79 -9.68 1.72
CA PHE A 196 -0.71 -10.74 0.71
C PHE A 196 -1.24 -12.09 1.21
N GLN A 197 -1.08 -12.41 2.50
CA GLN A 197 -1.69 -13.59 3.10
C GLN A 197 -3.22 -13.59 2.97
N TYR A 198 -3.82 -12.40 2.95
CA TYR A 198 -5.27 -12.21 2.88
C TYR A 198 -5.72 -11.61 1.53
N GLY A 199 -5.02 -11.95 0.45
CA GLY A 199 -5.48 -11.64 -0.91
C GLY A 199 -5.55 -10.14 -1.23
N GLY A 200 -4.72 -9.32 -0.59
CA GLY A 200 -4.71 -7.86 -0.76
C GLY A 200 -5.50 -7.07 0.28
N PHE A 201 -6.09 -7.74 1.27
CA PHE A 201 -7.00 -7.11 2.24
C PHE A 201 -6.45 -7.24 3.67
N HIS A 202 -5.94 -6.13 4.23
CA HIS A 202 -5.27 -6.13 5.52
C HIS A 202 -6.21 -6.44 6.70
N GLY A 203 -7.48 -6.02 6.59
CA GLY A 203 -8.44 -6.03 7.69
C GLY A 203 -9.17 -7.36 7.91
N ILE A 204 -9.10 -8.30 6.97
CA ILE A 204 -9.76 -9.62 7.08
C ILE A 204 -9.53 -10.33 8.43
N PRO A 205 -8.31 -10.39 8.98
CA PRO A 205 -8.08 -11.17 10.19
C PRO A 205 -8.55 -10.47 11.47
N ASP A 206 -8.90 -9.18 11.39
CA ASP A 206 -9.45 -8.40 12.50
C ASP A 206 -10.99 -8.30 12.42
N ALA A 207 -11.60 -8.87 11.39
CA ALA A 207 -13.06 -8.85 11.23
C ALA A 207 -13.74 -9.82 12.21
N ASP A 208 -14.80 -9.36 12.87
CA ASP A 208 -15.59 -10.18 13.80
C ASP A 208 -16.32 -11.34 13.10
N GLU A 209 -16.58 -11.18 11.79
CA GLU A 209 -17.26 -12.15 10.96
C GLU A 209 -16.44 -12.46 9.70
N GLN A 210 -16.69 -13.64 9.12
CA GLN A 210 -16.04 -14.02 7.87
C GLN A 210 -16.51 -13.14 6.71
N VAL A 211 -15.64 -12.22 6.28
CA VAL A 211 -15.94 -11.25 5.21
C VAL A 211 -15.76 -11.86 3.82
N LEU A 212 -14.80 -12.76 3.63
CA LEU A 212 -14.62 -13.52 2.38
C LEU A 212 -14.74 -15.02 2.65
N SER A 213 -15.38 -15.74 1.72
CA SER A 213 -15.46 -17.20 1.80
C SER A 213 -14.04 -17.80 1.67
N PRO A 214 -13.78 -18.99 2.24
CA PRO A 214 -12.48 -19.65 2.12
C PRO A 214 -12.09 -19.90 0.66
N GLU A 215 -13.06 -20.19 -0.21
CA GLU A 215 -12.85 -20.46 -1.63
C GLU A 215 -12.38 -19.20 -2.36
N VAL A 216 -13.00 -18.04 -2.07
CA VAL A 216 -12.58 -16.76 -2.63
C VAL A 216 -11.15 -16.43 -2.19
N LEU A 217 -10.84 -16.58 -0.90
CA LEU A 217 -9.51 -16.28 -0.39
C LEU A 217 -8.46 -17.25 -0.98
N ALA A 218 -8.77 -18.54 -1.07
CA ALA A 218 -7.90 -19.54 -1.68
C ALA A 218 -7.65 -19.24 -3.16
N PHE A 219 -8.67 -18.79 -3.89
CA PHE A 219 -8.53 -18.36 -5.27
C PHE A 219 -7.62 -17.14 -5.42
N LEU A 220 -7.85 -16.10 -4.61
CA LEU A 220 -7.05 -14.87 -4.64
C LEU A 220 -5.57 -15.13 -4.35
N THR A 221 -5.27 -16.01 -3.40
CA THR A 221 -3.91 -16.28 -2.90
C THR A 221 -3.20 -17.44 -3.59
N ARG A 222 -3.86 -18.13 -4.52
CA ARG A 222 -3.30 -19.29 -5.24
C ARG A 222 -1.96 -18.91 -5.90
N ASP A 223 -0.94 -19.74 -5.77
CA ASP A 223 0.39 -19.51 -6.37
C ASP A 223 1.13 -18.25 -5.92
N PHE A 224 0.67 -17.57 -4.85
CA PHE A 224 1.45 -16.49 -4.26
C PHE A 224 2.79 -17.00 -3.74
N LEU A 225 3.84 -16.23 -4.03
CA LEU A 225 5.18 -16.49 -3.53
C LEU A 225 5.31 -15.95 -2.10
N PRO A 226 5.92 -16.74 -1.18
CA PRO A 226 6.23 -16.26 0.16
C PRO A 226 7.41 -15.29 0.11
N PHE A 227 7.44 -14.29 0.98
CA PHE A 227 8.52 -13.31 1.09
C PHE A 227 8.73 -12.90 2.54
#